data_AF-A0A929L8V6-F1
#
_entry.id   AF-A0A929L8V6-F1
#
_cell.length_a   1.000
_cell.length_b   1.000
_cell.length_c   1.000
_cell.angle_alpha   90.00
_cell.angle_beta   90.00
_cell.angle_gamma   90.00
#
_symmetry.space_group_name_H-M   'P 1'
#
loop_
_entity.id
_entity.type
_entity.pdbx_description
1 polymer ?
#
loop_
_entity_poly.entity_id
_entity_poly.type
_entity_poly.pdbx_seq_one_letter_code
_entity_poly.pdbx_strand_id
1 'polypeptide(L)'
;MTSTSRATWPSPSQWSRSLNPVSQHALAEVVIDLDAIAHNVRTFVRAAAPAQVMVIIKADAYNHGMLPVARTAIAAGAAQLGVATVGEALSLRELGVNEPVTAWMWYPGEELESALSQGVTIGIPSLAHAEDVVRQIDALPGELNVQPQVTLMFDSGLSRSGVGPKEWTRTVDLLAEAERSGTLQVTGLMTHLASADMIAEAHVTDLQVARFNEAIELCRAQGIRAPINHMANTPATLSRPDTHHQMVRPGVGVYGVDPVDPPVQAGLRPAMTLRARVLTTRVVPAGEGVSYGLTWRAEKDTRTAVIGIGYADGIPRSLSGNFEVSINGTRYPQIGRVCMDQFVVNLGDADVEPAPHVAPGDWAVIFGDSGPTVEEVAERADTIAYEILTMPRGRVQRRYVEAPGVDFSGASSAVANTAEEMRALGEQLGKTLKAGTVVVLTGALGAGKTTLTQGIAQGLGVRGRVQSPTFTIVRTHKPGEPGAPGLLHMDAYRLLGEDVAESIEPGTYADPDAVLDALESLDLDADLQDTVVVAEWGRGMVEQLSDTVLDITLTRGDGEDEARTLAWEWVRGGPQS
;
A
#
# COMPACT_ATOMS: atom_id res chain seq x y z
N MET A 1 30.07 1.88 10.37
CA MET A 1 28.79 1.16 10.55
C MET A 1 27.91 2.01 11.45
N THR A 2 27.23 2.98 10.87
CA THR A 2 26.33 3.90 11.58
C THR A 2 24.91 3.36 11.43
N SER A 3 24.36 2.85 12.53
CA SER A 3 22.96 2.46 12.67
C SER A 3 22.09 3.71 12.59
N THR A 4 21.49 3.98 11.43
CA THR A 4 20.40 4.96 11.32
C THR A 4 19.19 4.44 12.07
N SER A 5 18.81 5.08 13.19
CA SER A 5 17.54 4.78 13.85
C SER A 5 16.42 5.14 12.90
N ARG A 6 15.57 4.16 12.54
CA ARG A 6 14.32 4.44 11.84
C ARG A 6 13.51 5.41 12.70
N ALA A 7 12.98 6.46 12.09
CA ALA A 7 12.11 7.38 12.78
C ALA A 7 10.88 6.59 13.29
N THR A 8 10.66 6.57 14.59
CA THR A 8 9.43 6.08 15.20
C THR A 8 8.35 7.13 14.96
N TRP A 9 7.67 6.97 13.84
CA TRP A 9 6.48 7.74 13.52
C TRP A 9 5.35 7.37 14.51
N PRO A 10 4.50 8.30 14.97
CA PRO A 10 3.26 7.97 15.69
C PRO A 10 2.38 6.93 14.97
N SER A 11 1.34 6.38 15.59
CA SER A 11 0.48 5.41 14.88
C SER A 11 -0.30 6.08 13.73
N PRO A 12 -0.58 5.40 12.60
CA PRO A 12 -1.38 5.91 11.47
C PRO A 12 -2.67 6.64 11.89
N SER A 13 -3.41 6.05 12.83
CA SER A 13 -4.66 6.58 13.39
C SER A 13 -4.56 7.97 14.05
N GLN A 14 -3.37 8.38 14.52
CA GLN A 14 -3.16 9.66 15.19
C GLN A 14 -3.01 10.82 14.19
N TRP A 15 -2.66 10.56 12.92
CA TRP A 15 -2.50 11.61 11.90
C TRP A 15 -3.71 11.79 10.99
N SER A 16 -4.52 10.75 10.78
CA SER A 16 -5.75 10.86 9.98
C SER A 16 -6.67 11.97 10.50
N ARG A 17 -6.69 12.18 11.82
CA ARG A 17 -7.41 13.28 12.48
C ARG A 17 -6.80 14.66 12.25
N SER A 18 -5.50 14.76 11.95
CA SER A 18 -4.79 16.05 11.78
C SER A 18 -4.64 16.50 10.34
N LEU A 19 -4.92 15.65 9.34
CA LEU A 19 -4.58 15.92 7.93
C LEU A 19 -5.69 16.53 7.09
N ASN A 20 -6.92 16.69 7.60
CA ASN A 20 -7.91 17.66 7.09
C ASN A 20 -9.19 17.61 7.93
N PRO A 21 -9.70 18.76 8.45
CA PRO A 21 -11.12 18.85 8.78
C PRO A 21 -11.89 18.88 7.45
N VAL A 22 -12.23 17.70 6.91
CA VAL A 22 -13.13 17.63 5.75
C VAL A 22 -14.40 18.38 6.12
N SER A 23 -14.75 19.40 5.33
CA SER A 23 -16.02 20.10 5.56
C SER A 23 -17.13 19.07 5.46
N GLN A 24 -18.06 19.05 6.42
CA GLN A 24 -19.24 18.17 6.39
C GLN A 24 -20.09 18.32 5.10
N HIS A 25 -19.74 19.28 4.23
CA HIS A 25 -20.44 19.70 3.02
C HIS A 25 -19.63 19.53 1.72
N ALA A 26 -18.61 18.65 1.68
CA ALA A 26 -17.88 18.38 0.43
C ALA A 26 -18.84 17.87 -0.68
N LEU A 27 -18.83 18.54 -1.85
CA LEU A 27 -19.65 18.16 -3.01
C LEU A 27 -19.04 16.99 -3.80
N ALA A 28 -17.71 16.88 -3.80
CA ALA A 28 -16.98 15.78 -4.40
C ALA A 28 -15.74 15.44 -3.55
N GLU A 29 -15.45 14.16 -3.43
CA GLU A 29 -14.25 13.68 -2.74
C GLU A 29 -13.63 12.47 -3.42
N VAL A 30 -12.32 12.32 -3.23
CA VAL A 30 -11.62 11.04 -3.35
C VAL A 30 -11.38 10.48 -1.96
N VAL A 31 -11.79 9.25 -1.76
CA VAL A 31 -11.56 8.47 -0.54
C VAL A 31 -10.36 7.57 -0.78
N ILE A 32 -9.31 7.74 0.01
CA ILE A 32 -8.05 6.99 -0.13
C ILE A 32 -7.92 6.00 1.01
N ASP A 33 -7.93 4.71 0.70
CA ASP A 33 -7.70 3.60 1.63
C ASP A 33 -6.21 3.33 1.79
N LEU A 34 -5.64 3.72 2.93
CA LEU A 34 -4.22 3.51 3.23
C LEU A 34 -3.89 2.06 3.55
N ASP A 35 -4.85 1.24 4.00
CA ASP A 35 -4.62 -0.19 4.21
C ASP A 35 -4.55 -0.95 2.89
N ALA A 36 -5.33 -0.54 1.89
CA ALA A 36 -5.18 -1.02 0.52
C ALA A 36 -3.78 -0.70 -0.04
N ILE A 37 -3.30 0.55 0.15
CA ILE A 37 -1.92 0.92 -0.23
C ILE A 37 -0.89 0.05 0.50
N ALA A 38 -1.00 -0.09 1.82
CA ALA A 38 -0.06 -0.89 2.62
C ALA A 38 -0.05 -2.36 2.19
N HIS A 39 -1.23 -2.93 1.93
CA HIS A 39 -1.39 -4.27 1.38
C HIS A 39 -0.68 -4.43 0.04
N ASN A 40 -0.91 -3.51 -0.91
CA ASN A 40 -0.29 -3.56 -2.23
C ASN A 40 1.24 -3.45 -2.14
N VAL A 41 1.76 -2.56 -1.31
CA VAL A 41 3.22 -2.43 -1.09
C VAL A 41 3.80 -3.73 -0.54
N ARG A 42 3.16 -4.36 0.45
CA ARG A 42 3.59 -5.67 0.97
C ARG A 42 3.58 -6.76 -0.10
N THR A 43 2.59 -6.73 -1.01
CA THR A 43 2.54 -7.63 -2.17
C THR A 43 3.76 -7.45 -3.06
N PHE A 44 4.15 -6.21 -3.40
CA PHE A 44 5.37 -5.97 -4.18
C PHE A 44 6.65 -6.33 -3.44
N VAL A 45 6.74 -6.07 -2.13
CA VAL A 45 7.89 -6.47 -1.31
C VAL A 45 8.08 -7.99 -1.32
N ARG A 46 6.98 -8.76 -1.23
CA ARG A 46 7.03 -10.23 -1.35
C ARG A 46 7.40 -10.68 -2.75
N ALA A 47 6.81 -10.08 -3.78
CA ALA A 47 7.04 -10.47 -5.18
C ALA A 47 8.46 -10.16 -5.65
N ALA A 48 9.07 -9.08 -5.16
CA ALA A 48 10.40 -8.63 -5.55
C ALA A 48 11.54 -9.33 -4.81
N ALA A 49 11.28 -9.97 -3.66
CA ALA A 49 12.33 -10.51 -2.81
C ALA A 49 13.27 -11.48 -3.57
N PRO A 50 14.60 -11.32 -3.48
CA PRO A 50 15.33 -10.49 -2.51
C PRO A 50 15.61 -9.03 -2.94
N ALA A 51 15.12 -8.59 -4.09
CA ALA A 51 15.27 -7.19 -4.53
C ALA A 51 14.49 -6.24 -3.61
N GLN A 52 15.00 -5.01 -3.49
CA GLN A 52 14.35 -3.94 -2.74
C GLN A 52 13.20 -3.32 -3.55
N VAL A 53 12.32 -2.58 -2.88
CA VAL A 53 11.22 -1.88 -3.53
C VAL A 53 11.38 -0.37 -3.38
N MET A 54 11.46 0.34 -4.51
CA MET A 54 11.27 1.79 -4.58
C MET A 54 9.82 2.08 -5.00
N VAL A 55 9.02 2.63 -4.08
CA VAL A 55 7.63 2.98 -4.38
C VAL A 55 7.58 4.32 -5.11
N ILE A 56 6.91 4.34 -6.27
CA ILE A 56 6.81 5.53 -7.11
C ILE A 56 5.62 6.39 -6.69
N ILE A 57 5.92 7.60 -6.21
CA ILE A 57 4.95 8.54 -5.63
C ILE A 57 4.92 9.91 -6.33
N LYS A 58 5.46 9.99 -7.55
CA LYS A 58 5.32 11.18 -8.41
C LYS A 58 3.85 11.57 -8.65
N ALA A 59 3.64 12.80 -9.11
CA ALA A 59 2.32 13.38 -9.36
C ALA A 59 1.41 13.28 -8.12
N ASP A 60 1.94 13.70 -6.97
CA ASP A 60 1.25 13.67 -5.67
C ASP A 60 0.73 12.27 -5.31
N ALA A 61 1.62 11.27 -5.44
CA ALA A 61 1.33 9.84 -5.30
C ALA A 61 0.18 9.39 -6.22
N TYR A 62 0.27 9.69 -7.52
CA TYR A 62 -0.79 9.40 -8.48
C TYR A 62 -2.13 9.99 -7.99
N ASN A 63 -2.08 11.20 -7.43
CA ASN A 63 -3.18 11.94 -6.80
C ASN A 63 -3.79 11.33 -5.51
N HIS A 64 -3.16 10.32 -4.92
CA HIS A 64 -3.56 9.77 -3.63
C HIS A 64 -3.04 10.61 -2.45
N GLY A 65 -2.11 11.52 -2.70
CA GLY A 65 -1.51 12.40 -1.70
C GLY A 65 -0.16 11.90 -1.21
N MET A 66 0.85 12.72 -1.44
CA MET A 66 2.25 12.34 -1.35
C MET A 66 2.69 11.93 0.05
N LEU A 67 2.38 12.72 1.08
CA LEU A 67 2.84 12.44 2.45
C LEU A 67 2.18 11.18 3.07
N PRO A 68 0.84 11.01 3.04
CA PRO A 68 0.22 9.81 3.62
C PRO A 68 0.68 8.52 2.92
N VAL A 69 0.81 8.54 1.59
CA VAL A 69 1.31 7.39 0.83
C VAL A 69 2.79 7.12 1.11
N ALA A 70 3.64 8.16 1.16
CA ALA A 70 5.07 7.99 1.49
C ALA A 70 5.25 7.27 2.82
N ARG A 71 4.57 7.73 3.88
CA ARG A 71 4.63 7.10 5.21
C ARG A 71 4.12 5.66 5.19
N THR A 72 2.98 5.43 4.54
CA THR A 72 2.36 4.11 4.43
C THR A 72 3.28 3.13 3.69
N ALA A 73 3.89 3.58 2.57
CA ALA A 73 4.80 2.77 1.78
C ALA A 73 6.06 2.37 2.54
N ILE A 74 6.70 3.31 3.25
CA ILE A 74 7.86 3.04 4.09
C ILE A 74 7.49 2.05 5.22
N ALA A 75 6.39 2.28 5.92
CA ALA A 75 5.92 1.39 6.99
C ALA A 75 5.59 -0.02 6.47
N ALA A 76 5.10 -0.13 5.23
CA ALA A 76 4.81 -1.39 4.57
C ALA A 76 6.03 -2.11 3.97
N GLY A 77 7.24 -1.51 4.06
CA GLY A 77 8.50 -2.16 3.69
C GLY A 77 9.18 -1.61 2.43
N ALA A 78 8.74 -0.49 1.88
CA ALA A 78 9.48 0.20 0.82
C ALA A 78 10.87 0.63 1.34
N ALA A 79 11.91 0.37 0.55
CA ALA A 79 13.29 0.75 0.88
C ALA A 79 13.61 2.19 0.45
N GLN A 80 12.88 2.69 -0.54
CA GLN A 80 13.11 3.98 -1.18
C GLN A 80 11.81 4.53 -1.78
N LEU A 81 11.76 5.85 -1.99
CA LEU A 81 10.69 6.53 -2.72
C LEU A 81 11.22 7.10 -4.03
N GLY A 82 10.40 7.08 -5.07
CA GLY A 82 10.74 7.66 -6.37
C GLY A 82 9.75 8.73 -6.80
N VAL A 83 10.26 9.89 -7.19
CA VAL A 83 9.48 11.03 -7.72
C VAL A 83 10.01 11.47 -9.08
N ALA A 84 9.22 12.22 -9.84
CA ALA A 84 9.67 12.70 -11.13
C ALA A 84 10.65 13.86 -10.94
N THR A 85 10.23 14.94 -10.29
CA THR A 85 10.96 16.20 -10.29
C THR A 85 11.77 16.42 -9.00
N VAL A 86 12.79 17.27 -9.09
CA VAL A 86 13.55 17.73 -7.91
C VAL A 86 12.62 18.45 -6.92
N GLY A 87 11.67 19.25 -7.42
CA GLY A 87 10.67 19.93 -6.58
C GLY A 87 9.78 18.99 -5.78
N GLU A 88 9.36 17.85 -6.34
CA GLU A 88 8.63 16.81 -5.60
C GLU A 88 9.49 16.20 -4.48
N ALA A 89 10.79 15.97 -4.73
CA ALA A 89 11.70 15.44 -3.72
C ALA A 89 11.93 16.42 -2.57
N LEU A 90 12.10 17.70 -2.88
CA LEU A 90 12.23 18.76 -1.87
C LEU A 90 10.94 18.91 -1.05
N SER A 91 9.77 18.83 -1.70
CA SER A 91 8.47 18.85 -1.00
C SER A 91 8.34 17.69 0.00
N LEU A 92 8.85 16.49 -0.33
CA LEU A 92 8.88 15.37 0.62
C LEU A 92 9.76 15.68 1.84
N ARG A 93 10.91 16.31 1.63
CA ARG A 93 11.82 16.70 2.72
C ARG A 93 11.20 17.76 3.62
N GLU A 94 10.54 18.77 3.05
CA GLU A 94 9.77 19.78 3.81
C GLU A 94 8.66 19.14 4.66
N LEU A 95 8.08 18.04 4.19
CA LEU A 95 7.07 17.25 4.89
C LEU A 95 7.66 16.25 5.92
N GLY A 96 8.98 16.29 6.13
CA GLY A 96 9.72 15.53 7.13
C GLY A 96 10.09 14.11 6.72
N VAL A 97 9.94 13.73 5.45
CA VAL A 97 10.36 12.41 4.95
C VAL A 97 11.89 12.40 4.85
N ASN A 98 12.55 11.54 5.62
CA ASN A 98 14.02 11.45 5.71
C ASN A 98 14.57 10.20 5.01
N GLU A 99 13.69 9.29 4.59
CA GLU A 99 14.02 8.07 3.88
C GLU A 99 14.64 8.37 2.50
N PRO A 100 15.34 7.40 1.87
CA PRO A 100 15.93 7.59 0.55
C PRO A 100 14.88 8.02 -0.50
N VAL A 101 15.22 9.04 -1.30
CA VAL A 101 14.37 9.58 -2.37
C VAL A 101 15.21 9.72 -3.63
N THR A 102 14.69 9.26 -4.77
CA THR A 102 15.27 9.51 -6.11
C THR A 102 14.36 10.42 -6.92
N ALA A 103 14.94 11.45 -7.54
CA ALA A 103 14.30 12.29 -8.57
C ALA A 103 15.09 12.19 -9.88
N TRP A 104 14.42 12.22 -11.04
CA TRP A 104 15.08 11.95 -12.33
C TRP A 104 14.69 12.88 -13.48
N MET A 105 13.83 13.88 -13.22
CA MET A 105 13.39 14.86 -14.20
C MET A 105 13.80 16.26 -13.76
N TRP A 106 14.79 16.79 -14.46
CA TRP A 106 15.37 18.11 -14.28
C TRP A 106 16.01 18.53 -15.61
N TYR A 107 16.43 19.79 -15.75
CA TYR A 107 17.14 20.29 -16.93
C TYR A 107 18.54 20.82 -16.57
N PRO A 108 19.54 20.73 -17.46
CA PRO A 108 20.87 21.30 -17.19
C PRO A 108 20.78 22.80 -16.91
N GLY A 109 21.34 23.24 -15.79
CA GLY A 109 21.24 24.60 -15.27
C GLY A 109 20.14 24.81 -14.20
N GLU A 110 19.32 23.81 -13.92
CA GLU A 110 18.45 23.78 -12.74
C GLU A 110 19.31 23.69 -11.46
N GLU A 111 18.92 24.40 -10.40
CA GLU A 111 19.67 24.46 -9.14
C GLU A 111 19.49 23.16 -8.34
N LEU A 112 20.58 22.42 -8.07
CA LEU A 112 20.54 21.10 -7.42
C LEU A 112 21.09 21.06 -5.99
N GLU A 113 21.74 22.10 -5.49
CA GLU A 113 22.38 22.18 -4.16
C GLU A 113 21.40 21.80 -3.05
N SER A 114 20.18 22.33 -3.06
CA SER A 114 19.17 22.00 -2.04
C SER A 114 18.82 20.52 -2.04
N ALA A 115 18.73 19.88 -3.21
CA ALA A 115 18.39 18.46 -3.30
C ALA A 115 19.58 17.57 -2.90
N LEU A 116 20.77 17.90 -3.38
CA LEU A 116 22.00 17.19 -3.09
C LEU A 116 22.34 17.26 -1.59
N SER A 117 22.25 18.45 -0.97
CA SER A 117 22.49 18.66 0.46
C SER A 117 21.51 17.92 1.37
N GLN A 118 20.32 17.59 0.87
CA GLN A 118 19.28 16.82 1.55
C GLN A 118 19.28 15.33 1.17
N GLY A 119 20.35 14.87 0.51
CA GLY A 119 20.56 13.46 0.19
C GLY A 119 19.54 12.90 -0.80
N VAL A 120 19.03 13.71 -1.73
CA VAL A 120 18.22 13.24 -2.86
C VAL A 120 19.15 12.64 -3.91
N THR A 121 18.87 11.40 -4.33
CA THR A 121 19.59 10.78 -5.45
C THR A 121 19.08 11.35 -6.78
N ILE A 122 20.00 11.86 -7.61
CA ILE A 122 19.66 12.51 -8.89
C ILE A 122 19.84 11.53 -10.07
N GLY A 123 18.78 11.33 -10.86
CA GLY A 123 18.81 10.57 -12.10
C GLY A 123 19.52 11.35 -13.22
N ILE A 124 20.42 10.69 -13.95
CA ILE A 124 21.23 11.30 -15.01
C ILE A 124 20.79 10.76 -16.39
N PRO A 125 19.95 11.50 -17.14
CA PRO A 125 19.37 11.03 -18.39
C PRO A 125 20.17 11.36 -19.66
N SER A 126 21.24 12.16 -19.59
CA SER A 126 22.12 12.41 -20.74
C SER A 126 23.50 12.88 -20.29
N LEU A 127 24.43 12.93 -21.25
CA LEU A 127 25.77 13.48 -21.01
C LEU A 127 25.73 14.93 -20.50
N ALA A 128 24.86 15.79 -21.04
CA ALA A 128 24.73 17.18 -20.59
C ALA A 128 24.30 17.28 -19.13
N HIS A 129 23.46 16.35 -18.65
CA HIS A 129 23.09 16.28 -17.24
C HIS A 129 24.25 15.80 -16.36
N ALA A 130 25.05 14.85 -16.85
CA ALA A 130 26.26 14.40 -16.15
C ALA A 130 27.29 15.53 -16.01
N GLU A 131 27.54 16.27 -17.10
CA GLU A 131 28.45 17.43 -17.10
C GLU A 131 27.95 18.52 -16.14
N ASP A 132 26.65 18.79 -16.15
CA ASP A 132 26.08 19.86 -15.31
C ASP A 132 26.07 19.50 -13.82
N VAL A 133 25.70 18.27 -13.43
CA VAL A 133 25.70 17.88 -12.01
C VAL A 133 27.11 17.88 -11.42
N VAL A 134 28.11 17.40 -12.16
CA VAL A 134 29.52 17.43 -11.74
C VAL A 134 29.99 18.87 -11.56
N ARG A 135 29.72 19.73 -12.56
CA ARG A 135 30.05 21.16 -12.50
C ARG A 135 29.40 21.86 -11.29
N GLN A 136 28.14 21.55 -10.99
CA GLN A 136 27.45 22.15 -9.85
C GLN A 136 28.07 21.73 -8.52
N ILE A 137 28.39 20.44 -8.36
CA ILE A 137 29.02 19.91 -7.13
C ILE A 137 30.42 20.51 -6.95
N ASP A 138 31.24 20.54 -8.01
CA ASP A 138 32.60 21.10 -7.96
C ASP A 138 32.61 22.60 -7.65
N ALA A 139 31.51 23.31 -7.93
CA ALA A 139 31.36 24.73 -7.67
C ALA A 139 30.86 25.03 -6.24
N LEU A 140 30.50 24.03 -5.44
CA LEU A 140 30.03 24.25 -4.07
C LEU A 140 31.16 24.80 -3.18
N PRO A 141 30.89 25.83 -2.35
CA PRO A 141 31.91 26.53 -1.57
C PRO A 141 32.47 25.70 -0.39
N GLY A 142 31.96 24.50 -0.16
CA GLY A 142 32.40 23.60 0.91
C GLY A 142 31.85 22.18 0.73
N GLU A 143 32.30 21.26 1.59
CA GLU A 143 31.80 19.88 1.60
C GLU A 143 30.35 19.84 2.09
N LEU A 144 29.53 19.05 1.40
CA LEU A 144 28.18 18.74 1.86
C LEU A 144 28.24 17.75 3.03
N ASN A 145 27.28 17.86 3.95
CA ASN A 145 27.13 16.91 5.06
C ASN A 145 26.79 15.48 4.60
N VAL A 146 26.37 15.34 3.34
CA VAL A 146 26.03 14.09 2.69
C VAL A 146 26.79 13.98 1.38
N GLN A 147 27.29 12.78 1.06
CA GLN A 147 27.92 12.54 -0.23
C GLN A 147 26.88 12.67 -1.35
N PRO A 148 27.10 13.51 -2.39
CA PRO A 148 26.23 13.59 -3.55
C PRO A 148 26.01 12.23 -4.20
N GLN A 149 24.77 11.88 -4.48
CA GLN A 149 24.39 10.60 -5.07
C GLN A 149 23.68 10.77 -6.40
N VAL A 150 24.09 9.97 -7.37
CA VAL A 150 23.46 9.91 -8.68
C VAL A 150 23.08 8.48 -9.06
N THR A 151 22.09 8.34 -9.93
CA THR A 151 21.77 7.08 -10.63
C THR A 151 21.85 7.31 -12.13
N LEU A 152 22.64 6.51 -12.84
CA LEU A 152 22.83 6.68 -14.28
C LEU A 152 21.66 6.06 -15.05
N MET A 153 21.03 6.82 -15.93
CA MET A 153 19.88 6.35 -16.71
C MET A 153 20.31 5.98 -18.12
N PHE A 154 19.91 4.80 -18.59
CA PHE A 154 20.20 4.33 -19.95
C PHE A 154 18.92 4.19 -20.76
N ASP A 155 18.95 4.63 -22.02
CA ASP A 155 17.89 4.29 -22.97
C ASP A 155 18.16 2.90 -23.55
N SER A 156 17.35 1.92 -23.13
CA SER A 156 17.40 0.54 -23.62
C SER A 156 16.46 0.29 -24.81
N GLY A 157 15.68 1.28 -25.23
CA GLY A 157 14.72 1.14 -26.33
C GLY A 157 13.38 1.86 -26.12
N LEU A 158 13.22 2.65 -25.05
CA LEU A 158 12.02 3.45 -24.85
C LEU A 158 12.09 4.78 -25.61
N SER A 159 13.29 5.29 -25.90
CA SER A 159 13.51 6.51 -26.68
C SER A 159 12.80 7.75 -26.11
N ARG A 160 12.80 7.86 -24.78
CA ARG A 160 12.19 8.97 -24.04
C ARG A 160 13.22 9.77 -23.22
N SER A 161 13.97 9.07 -22.38
CA SER A 161 14.96 9.63 -21.46
C SER A 161 15.96 8.52 -21.13
N GLY A 162 17.20 8.89 -20.82
CA GLY A 162 18.32 7.96 -20.66
C GLY A 162 19.39 8.19 -21.73
N VAL A 163 20.64 7.97 -21.33
CA VAL A 163 21.80 8.19 -22.21
C VAL A 163 21.68 7.24 -23.40
N GLY A 164 21.78 7.80 -24.61
CA GLY A 164 21.74 7.02 -25.84
C GLY A 164 23.09 6.31 -26.12
N PRO A 165 23.10 5.17 -26.84
CA PRO A 165 24.31 4.35 -27.04
C PRO A 165 25.55 5.08 -27.53
N LYS A 166 25.38 6.15 -28.32
CA LYS A 166 26.49 6.95 -28.85
C LYS A 166 27.24 7.76 -27.77
N GLU A 167 26.59 8.03 -26.64
CA GLU A 167 27.13 8.84 -25.55
C GLU A 167 27.46 8.02 -24.30
N TRP A 168 27.22 6.70 -24.32
CA TRP A 168 27.44 5.81 -23.18
C TRP A 168 28.86 5.93 -22.65
N THR A 169 29.88 5.66 -23.49
CA THR A 169 31.29 5.67 -23.06
C THR A 169 31.67 7.01 -22.44
N ARG A 170 31.38 8.13 -23.13
CA ARG A 170 31.74 9.47 -22.63
C ARG A 170 31.06 9.80 -21.30
N THR A 171 29.79 9.42 -21.13
CA THR A 171 29.05 9.67 -19.90
C THR A 171 29.56 8.80 -18.75
N VAL A 172 29.84 7.53 -19.03
CA VAL A 172 30.40 6.58 -18.06
C VAL A 172 31.79 7.02 -17.62
N ASP A 173 32.67 7.39 -18.55
CA ASP A 173 34.03 7.84 -18.23
C ASP A 173 34.02 9.09 -17.32
N LEU A 174 33.13 10.05 -17.61
CA LEU A 174 32.95 11.25 -16.80
C LEU A 174 32.49 10.91 -15.37
N LEU A 175 31.46 10.09 -15.22
CA LEU A 175 30.94 9.72 -13.90
C LEU A 175 31.90 8.81 -13.12
N ALA A 176 32.65 7.96 -13.81
CA ALA A 176 33.68 7.12 -13.20
C ALA A 176 34.84 7.98 -12.65
N GLU A 177 35.23 9.03 -13.36
CA GLU A 177 36.22 9.98 -12.86
C GLU A 177 35.70 10.76 -11.66
N ALA A 178 34.46 11.26 -11.73
CA ALA A 178 33.82 11.98 -10.62
C ALA A 178 33.64 11.10 -9.36
N GLU A 179 33.42 9.79 -9.53
CA GLU A 179 33.37 8.85 -8.41
C GLU A 179 34.76 8.58 -7.83
N ARG A 180 35.80 8.45 -8.67
CA ARG A 180 37.20 8.28 -8.21
C ARG A 180 37.75 9.51 -7.48
N SER A 181 37.38 10.72 -7.91
CA SER A 181 37.76 11.97 -7.26
C SER A 181 36.99 12.24 -5.96
N GLY A 182 35.94 11.46 -5.68
CA GLY A 182 35.07 11.64 -4.53
C GLY A 182 34.03 12.74 -4.69
N THR A 183 33.89 13.34 -5.89
CA THR A 183 32.90 14.38 -6.19
C THR A 183 31.46 13.86 -5.96
N LEU A 184 31.17 12.63 -6.38
CA LEU A 184 29.86 12.01 -6.21
C LEU A 184 29.96 10.49 -6.07
N GLN A 185 28.83 9.85 -5.78
CA GLN A 185 28.69 8.40 -5.79
C GLN A 185 27.65 7.97 -6.83
N VAL A 186 28.00 6.98 -7.67
CA VAL A 186 27.05 6.36 -8.59
C VAL A 186 26.39 5.17 -7.89
N THR A 187 25.18 5.39 -7.39
CA THR A 187 24.43 4.42 -6.57
C THR A 187 23.93 3.21 -7.38
N GLY A 188 23.69 3.40 -8.67
CA GLY A 188 23.01 2.42 -9.50
C GLY A 188 22.83 2.86 -10.95
N LEU A 189 22.39 1.91 -11.76
CA LEU A 189 21.90 2.15 -13.12
C LEU A 189 20.39 1.96 -13.16
N MET A 190 19.74 2.68 -14.06
CA MET A 190 18.33 2.49 -14.34
C MET A 190 17.98 2.58 -15.82
N THR A 191 16.95 1.83 -16.21
CA THR A 191 16.25 2.01 -17.48
C THR A 191 14.75 1.86 -17.26
N HIS A 192 13.95 2.01 -18.30
CA HIS A 192 12.50 1.85 -18.22
C HIS A 192 11.97 1.03 -19.40
N LEU A 193 11.12 0.05 -19.07
CA LEU A 193 10.55 -0.89 -20.02
C LEU A 193 9.39 -0.26 -20.79
N ALA A 194 9.33 -0.56 -22.09
CA ALA A 194 8.34 0.00 -23.02
C ALA A 194 7.04 -0.80 -23.05
N SER A 195 7.13 -2.13 -23.03
CA SER A 195 6.01 -3.04 -23.30
C SER A 195 5.88 -4.15 -22.25
N ALA A 196 6.31 -3.89 -21.01
CA ALA A 196 6.28 -4.92 -19.96
C ALA A 196 4.87 -5.31 -19.51
N ASP A 197 3.90 -4.43 -19.77
CA ASP A 197 2.46 -4.64 -19.62
C ASP A 197 1.88 -5.61 -20.65
N MET A 198 2.46 -5.72 -21.85
CA MET A 198 1.93 -6.57 -22.92
C MET A 198 2.70 -7.90 -22.98
N ILE A 199 2.12 -8.98 -22.45
CA ILE A 199 2.78 -10.31 -22.46
C ILE A 199 3.08 -10.78 -23.89
N ALA A 200 2.20 -10.46 -24.85
CA ALA A 200 2.39 -10.78 -26.27
C ALA A 200 3.67 -10.15 -26.87
N GLU A 201 4.13 -9.02 -26.32
CA GLU A 201 5.28 -8.25 -26.79
C GLU A 201 6.56 -8.51 -25.97
N ALA A 202 6.64 -9.67 -25.29
CA ALA A 202 7.75 -10.02 -24.40
C ALA A 202 9.15 -9.85 -25.03
N HIS A 203 9.28 -10.07 -26.34
CA HIS A 203 10.52 -9.92 -27.09
C HIS A 203 11.10 -8.49 -27.05
N VAL A 204 10.25 -7.45 -26.92
CA VAL A 204 10.68 -6.06 -26.75
C VAL A 204 11.37 -5.90 -25.39
N THR A 205 10.76 -6.46 -24.34
CA THR A 205 11.33 -6.46 -22.99
C THR A 205 12.67 -7.22 -22.96
N ASP A 206 12.77 -8.37 -23.64
CA ASP A 206 14.00 -9.16 -23.69
C ASP A 206 15.16 -8.38 -24.33
N LEU A 207 14.89 -7.63 -25.40
CA LEU A 207 15.89 -6.77 -26.04
C LEU A 207 16.34 -5.64 -25.09
N GLN A 208 15.42 -5.04 -24.34
CA GLN A 208 15.75 -4.01 -23.35
C GLN A 208 16.60 -4.57 -22.19
N VAL A 209 16.30 -5.79 -21.74
CA VAL A 209 17.10 -6.50 -20.73
C VAL A 209 18.53 -6.72 -21.22
N ALA A 210 18.70 -7.23 -22.44
CA ALA A 210 20.03 -7.46 -23.02
C ALA A 210 20.87 -6.17 -23.06
N ARG A 211 20.29 -5.08 -23.58
CA ARG A 211 20.95 -3.76 -23.65
C ARG A 211 21.28 -3.18 -22.28
N PHE A 212 20.40 -3.37 -21.31
CA PHE A 212 20.65 -2.89 -19.95
C PHE A 212 21.80 -3.65 -19.28
N ASN A 213 21.89 -4.96 -19.51
CA ASN A 213 23.02 -5.77 -19.04
C ASN A 213 24.35 -5.33 -19.70
N GLU A 214 24.35 -5.02 -21.00
CA GLU A 214 25.53 -4.45 -21.68
C GLU A 214 25.97 -3.12 -21.04
N ALA A 215 25.02 -2.24 -20.69
CA ALA A 215 25.31 -0.98 -20.03
C ALA A 215 25.90 -1.18 -18.61
N ILE A 216 25.40 -2.17 -17.86
CA ILE A 216 25.95 -2.55 -16.54
C ILE A 216 27.40 -3.02 -16.69
N GLU A 217 27.69 -3.90 -17.64
CA GLU A 217 29.05 -4.41 -17.86
C GLU A 217 30.01 -3.31 -18.32
N LEU A 218 29.55 -2.39 -19.18
CA LEU A 218 30.32 -1.20 -19.56
C LEU A 218 30.70 -0.33 -18.34
N CYS A 219 29.73 -0.05 -17.47
CA CYS A 219 29.98 0.76 -16.26
C CYS A 219 30.98 0.08 -15.32
N ARG A 220 30.83 -1.24 -15.10
CA ARG A 220 31.74 -2.02 -14.25
C ARG A 220 33.15 -2.08 -14.81
N ALA A 221 33.30 -2.20 -16.12
CA ALA A 221 34.61 -2.18 -16.79
C ALA A 221 35.37 -0.86 -16.57
N GLN A 222 34.65 0.25 -16.36
CA GLN A 222 35.22 1.57 -16.06
C GLN A 222 35.35 1.86 -14.55
N GLY A 223 35.07 0.88 -13.70
CA GLY A 223 35.23 0.98 -12.25
C GLY A 223 34.00 1.50 -11.49
N ILE A 224 32.88 1.76 -12.17
CA ILE A 224 31.61 2.11 -11.50
C ILE A 224 31.00 0.82 -10.95
N ARG A 225 30.87 0.72 -9.62
CA ARG A 225 30.31 -0.48 -8.98
C ARG A 225 28.81 -0.64 -9.23
N ALA A 226 28.06 0.46 -9.12
CA ALA A 226 26.60 0.53 -9.24
C ALA A 226 25.85 -0.59 -8.47
N PRO A 227 25.85 -0.53 -7.13
CA PRO A 227 25.29 -1.61 -6.32
C PRO A 227 23.78 -1.81 -6.45
N ILE A 228 23.00 -0.81 -6.87
CA ILE A 228 21.53 -0.89 -6.91
C ILE A 228 21.01 -0.65 -8.34
N ASN A 229 21.03 -1.68 -9.18
CA ASN A 229 20.47 -1.58 -10.54
C ASN A 229 18.98 -1.89 -10.55
N HIS A 230 18.20 -1.17 -11.36
CA HIS A 230 16.76 -1.35 -11.42
C HIS A 230 16.13 -1.00 -12.78
N MET A 231 15.27 -1.90 -13.28
CA MET A 231 14.53 -1.68 -14.53
C MET A 231 13.03 -1.99 -14.44
N ALA A 232 12.64 -2.92 -13.57
CA ALA A 232 11.25 -3.36 -13.44
C ALA A 232 10.33 -2.24 -12.96
N ASN A 233 9.33 -1.90 -13.76
CA ASN A 233 8.14 -1.14 -13.36
C ASN A 233 7.06 -2.11 -12.81
N THR A 234 5.86 -1.62 -12.48
CA THR A 234 4.76 -2.47 -11.97
C THR A 234 4.55 -3.76 -12.77
N PRO A 235 4.31 -3.75 -14.09
CA PRO A 235 4.03 -4.98 -14.81
C PRO A 235 5.20 -5.97 -14.79
N ALA A 236 6.43 -5.50 -15.03
CA ALA A 236 7.61 -6.36 -14.96
C ALA A 236 7.90 -6.91 -13.56
N THR A 237 7.53 -6.17 -12.51
CA THR A 237 7.65 -6.68 -11.14
C THR A 237 6.75 -7.90 -10.93
N LEU A 238 5.55 -7.89 -11.51
CA LEU A 238 4.56 -8.95 -11.39
C LEU A 238 4.82 -10.14 -12.34
N SER A 239 5.29 -9.88 -13.56
CA SER A 239 5.37 -10.89 -14.63
C SER A 239 6.79 -11.31 -15.02
N ARG A 240 7.83 -10.55 -14.64
CA ARG A 240 9.22 -10.73 -15.10
C ARG A 240 10.27 -10.70 -13.98
N PRO A 241 10.35 -11.75 -13.13
CA PRO A 241 11.34 -11.83 -12.05
C PRO A 241 12.81 -11.65 -12.48
N ASP A 242 13.14 -12.00 -13.73
CA ASP A 242 14.46 -11.81 -14.32
C ASP A 242 14.89 -10.33 -14.43
N THR A 243 13.93 -9.39 -14.35
CA THR A 243 14.17 -7.94 -14.45
C THR A 243 14.32 -7.23 -13.10
N HIS A 244 14.22 -7.96 -11.98
CA HIS A 244 14.19 -7.36 -10.65
C HIS A 244 15.51 -6.74 -10.21
N HIS A 245 16.64 -7.27 -10.70
CA HIS A 245 18.00 -6.85 -10.30
C HIS A 245 18.13 -6.66 -8.78
N GLN A 246 18.53 -5.47 -8.31
CA GLN A 246 18.65 -5.17 -6.88
C GLN A 246 17.44 -4.39 -6.36
N MET A 247 16.65 -3.79 -7.24
CA MET A 247 15.49 -3.01 -6.86
C MET A 247 14.43 -2.96 -7.97
N VAL A 248 13.16 -2.97 -7.57
CA VAL A 248 12.00 -2.79 -8.46
C VAL A 248 11.32 -1.45 -8.19
N ARG A 249 10.55 -0.95 -9.17
CA ARG A 249 9.92 0.38 -9.14
C ARG A 249 8.40 0.35 -9.40
N PRO A 250 7.60 -0.32 -8.55
CA PRO A 250 6.16 -0.32 -8.70
C PRO A 250 5.58 1.09 -8.48
N GLY A 251 4.72 1.49 -9.42
CA GLY A 251 3.94 2.73 -9.37
C GLY A 251 2.46 2.41 -9.27
N VAL A 252 1.77 2.31 -10.42
CA VAL A 252 0.29 2.17 -10.45
C VAL A 252 -0.24 1.02 -9.59
N GLY A 253 0.48 -0.10 -9.48
CA GLY A 253 0.01 -1.26 -8.72
C GLY A 253 0.00 -1.05 -7.22
N VAL A 254 0.82 -0.10 -6.71
CA VAL A 254 0.73 0.33 -5.30
C VAL A 254 -0.65 0.90 -4.99
N TYR A 255 -1.31 1.47 -6.00
CA TYR A 255 -2.64 2.07 -5.92
C TYR A 255 -3.77 1.10 -6.32
N GLY A 256 -3.44 -0.17 -6.56
CA GLY A 256 -4.41 -1.25 -6.74
C GLY A 256 -4.74 -1.63 -8.18
N VAL A 257 -4.02 -1.08 -9.17
CA VAL A 257 -4.24 -1.39 -10.59
C VAL A 257 -3.26 -2.46 -11.05
N ASP A 258 -3.76 -3.51 -11.71
CA ASP A 258 -2.93 -4.49 -12.42
C ASP A 258 -2.81 -4.08 -13.90
N PRO A 259 -1.65 -3.57 -14.34
CA PRO A 259 -1.50 -3.06 -15.70
C PRO A 259 -1.12 -4.14 -16.72
N VAL A 260 -0.97 -5.41 -16.32
CA VAL A 260 -0.56 -6.48 -17.25
C VAL A 260 -1.75 -6.93 -18.10
N ASP A 261 -1.51 -7.22 -19.38
CA ASP A 261 -2.47 -7.80 -20.31
C ASP A 261 -2.01 -9.18 -20.81
N PRO A 262 -2.76 -10.26 -20.51
CA PRO A 262 -3.88 -10.32 -19.55
C PRO A 262 -3.42 -10.10 -18.10
N PRO A 263 -4.31 -9.65 -17.19
CA PRO A 263 -3.96 -9.38 -15.79
C PRO A 263 -3.39 -10.60 -15.06
N VAL A 264 -2.38 -10.37 -14.21
CA VAL A 264 -1.75 -11.42 -13.38
C VAL A 264 -2.62 -11.75 -12.17
N GLN A 265 -3.53 -10.85 -11.77
CA GLN A 265 -4.42 -11.00 -10.62
C GLN A 265 -3.64 -11.19 -9.30
N ALA A 266 -2.63 -10.36 -9.08
CA ALA A 266 -1.76 -10.44 -7.89
C ALA A 266 -2.44 -10.08 -6.55
N GLY A 267 -3.77 -10.05 -6.50
CA GLY A 267 -4.55 -9.69 -5.31
C GLY A 267 -4.38 -8.23 -4.89
N LEU A 268 -4.11 -7.33 -5.85
CA LEU A 268 -4.03 -5.90 -5.59
C LEU A 268 -5.41 -5.34 -5.22
N ARG A 269 -5.45 -4.37 -4.32
CA ARG A 269 -6.67 -3.73 -3.81
C ARG A 269 -6.74 -2.28 -4.29
N PRO A 270 -7.77 -1.87 -5.05
CA PRO A 270 -7.99 -0.47 -5.42
C PRO A 270 -8.02 0.43 -4.19
N ALA A 271 -7.22 1.50 -4.20
CA ALA A 271 -7.07 2.37 -3.04
C ALA A 271 -7.86 3.68 -3.12
N MET A 272 -8.43 4.04 -4.28
CA MET A 272 -9.14 5.30 -4.48
C MET A 272 -10.61 5.06 -4.86
N THR A 273 -11.51 5.77 -4.18
CA THR A 273 -12.91 5.91 -4.58
C THR A 273 -13.24 7.35 -4.87
N LEU A 274 -13.56 7.70 -6.12
CA LEU A 274 -14.04 9.02 -6.50
C LEU A 274 -15.56 9.05 -6.42
N ARG A 275 -16.11 9.97 -5.62
CA ARG A 275 -17.55 10.14 -5.46
C ARG A 275 -17.97 11.60 -5.38
N ALA A 276 -19.19 11.88 -5.80
CA ALA A 276 -19.78 13.21 -5.77
C ALA A 276 -21.26 13.16 -5.34
N ARG A 277 -21.74 14.25 -4.75
CA ARG A 277 -23.10 14.33 -4.21
C ARG A 277 -24.12 14.49 -5.34
N VAL A 278 -25.26 13.83 -5.16
CA VAL A 278 -26.49 14.16 -5.88
C VAL A 278 -26.96 15.54 -5.41
N LEU A 279 -27.06 16.50 -6.32
CA LEU A 279 -27.46 17.88 -6.02
C LEU A 279 -28.98 18.05 -6.02
N THR A 280 -29.64 17.46 -7.01
CA THR A 280 -31.09 17.52 -7.17
C THR A 280 -31.56 16.37 -8.04
N THR A 281 -32.79 15.92 -7.80
CA THR A 281 -33.54 15.05 -8.71
C THR A 281 -34.60 15.86 -9.43
N ARG A 282 -34.95 15.49 -10.67
CA ARG A 282 -36.04 16.11 -11.44
C ARG A 282 -36.64 15.12 -12.44
N VAL A 283 -37.87 15.39 -12.88
CA VAL A 283 -38.48 14.70 -14.02
C VAL A 283 -38.25 15.51 -15.29
N VAL A 284 -37.74 14.85 -16.33
CA VAL A 284 -37.61 15.38 -17.70
C VAL A 284 -38.76 14.81 -18.51
N PRO A 285 -39.70 15.63 -19.02
CA PRO A 285 -40.82 15.15 -19.83
C PRO A 285 -40.37 14.48 -21.13
N ALA A 286 -41.19 13.57 -21.64
CA ALA A 286 -41.00 12.96 -22.94
C ALA A 286 -40.79 14.02 -24.05
N GLY A 287 -39.79 13.82 -24.90
CA GLY A 287 -39.38 14.71 -25.99
C GLY A 287 -38.36 15.80 -25.61
N GLU A 288 -38.21 16.11 -24.32
CA GLU A 288 -37.27 17.13 -23.85
C GLU A 288 -35.82 16.64 -23.87
N GLY A 289 -34.90 17.57 -24.11
CA GLY A 289 -33.47 17.28 -24.19
C GLY A 289 -32.72 17.56 -22.89
N VAL A 290 -31.59 16.87 -22.70
CA VAL A 290 -30.74 17.03 -21.50
C VAL A 290 -29.37 17.59 -21.87
N SER A 291 -28.92 18.58 -21.07
CA SER A 291 -27.60 19.21 -21.16
C SER A 291 -27.32 19.96 -22.48
N TYR A 292 -26.10 20.47 -22.65
CA TYR A 292 -25.71 21.29 -23.79
C TYR A 292 -25.87 20.56 -25.12
N GLY A 293 -26.50 21.24 -26.09
CA GLY A 293 -26.75 20.69 -27.42
C GLY A 293 -27.85 19.62 -27.45
N LEU A 294 -28.50 19.31 -26.32
CA LEU A 294 -29.61 18.38 -26.23
C LEU A 294 -29.26 17.01 -26.86
N THR A 295 -28.05 16.52 -26.60
CA THR A 295 -27.50 15.31 -27.24
C THR A 295 -28.17 14.02 -26.75
N TRP A 296 -28.95 14.10 -25.68
CA TRP A 296 -29.85 13.05 -25.22
C TRP A 296 -31.26 13.63 -25.11
N ARG A 297 -32.28 12.85 -25.46
CA ARG A 297 -33.70 13.21 -25.36
C ARG A 297 -34.47 12.11 -24.65
N ALA A 298 -35.40 12.53 -23.79
CA ALA A 298 -36.25 11.61 -23.06
C ALA A 298 -37.28 10.98 -24.01
N GLU A 299 -37.33 9.65 -24.08
CA GLU A 299 -38.37 8.94 -24.86
C GLU A 299 -39.72 8.91 -24.11
N LYS A 300 -39.66 8.97 -22.79
CA LYS A 300 -40.78 9.01 -21.84
C LYS A 300 -40.41 9.92 -20.68
N ASP A 301 -41.38 10.29 -19.86
CA ASP A 301 -41.11 11.04 -18.63
C ASP A 301 -40.07 10.27 -17.80
N THR A 302 -38.90 10.89 -17.62
CA THR A 302 -37.70 10.23 -17.10
C THR A 302 -37.22 10.97 -15.86
N ARG A 303 -37.03 10.25 -14.76
CA ARG A 303 -36.41 10.77 -13.56
C ARG A 303 -34.90 10.86 -13.76
N THR A 304 -34.32 11.96 -13.34
CA THR A 304 -32.89 12.24 -13.50
C THR A 304 -32.31 12.81 -12.21
N ALA A 305 -31.01 12.62 -12.02
CA ALA A 305 -30.24 13.25 -10.95
C ALA A 305 -29.08 14.08 -11.52
N VAL A 306 -28.79 15.21 -10.88
CA VAL A 306 -27.62 16.04 -11.17
C VAL A 306 -26.52 15.70 -10.19
N ILE A 307 -25.33 15.36 -10.69
CA ILE A 307 -24.15 15.01 -9.89
C ILE A 307 -23.18 16.18 -9.87
N GLY A 308 -22.74 16.59 -8.69
CA GLY A 308 -21.92 17.80 -8.46
C GLY A 308 -20.43 17.65 -8.75
N ILE A 309 -20.07 17.12 -9.92
CA ILE A 309 -18.70 17.06 -10.40
C ILE A 309 -18.66 17.17 -11.94
N GLY A 310 -17.69 17.90 -12.48
CA GLY A 310 -17.56 18.07 -13.93
C GLY A 310 -16.12 18.03 -14.42
N TYR A 311 -15.89 18.52 -15.64
CA TYR A 311 -14.56 18.45 -16.26
C TYR A 311 -13.53 19.41 -15.66
N ALA A 312 -13.95 20.46 -14.94
CA ALA A 312 -13.02 21.28 -14.16
C ALA A 312 -12.48 20.52 -12.94
N ASP A 313 -13.21 19.51 -12.47
CA ASP A 313 -12.91 18.72 -11.28
C ASP A 313 -12.25 17.38 -11.61
N GLY A 314 -12.16 17.02 -12.89
CA GLY A 314 -11.43 15.83 -13.34
C GLY A 314 -12.12 14.99 -14.41
N ILE A 315 -13.44 15.05 -14.52
CA ILE A 315 -14.19 14.13 -15.39
C ILE A 315 -13.95 14.45 -16.87
N PRO A 316 -13.40 13.54 -17.68
CA PRO A 316 -13.20 13.78 -19.11
C PRO A 316 -14.52 14.12 -19.80
N ARG A 317 -14.53 15.25 -20.52
CA ARG A 317 -15.71 15.61 -21.32
C ARG A 317 -15.97 14.59 -22.44
N SER A 318 -14.94 13.86 -22.88
CA SER A 318 -15.03 12.75 -23.84
C SER A 318 -15.93 11.61 -23.36
N LEU A 319 -16.13 11.44 -22.05
CA LEU A 319 -17.03 10.43 -21.48
C LEU A 319 -18.53 10.76 -21.65
N SER A 320 -18.89 11.91 -22.23
CA SER A 320 -20.30 12.32 -22.36
C SER A 320 -21.16 11.25 -23.04
N GLY A 321 -22.12 10.71 -22.31
CA GLY A 321 -23.04 9.66 -22.74
C GLY A 321 -22.47 8.25 -22.73
N ASN A 322 -21.23 8.07 -22.23
CA ASN A 322 -20.49 6.82 -22.33
C ASN A 322 -19.96 6.33 -20.98
N PHE A 323 -20.63 6.60 -19.85
CA PHE A 323 -20.26 5.99 -18.57
C PHE A 323 -21.46 5.90 -17.63
N GLU A 324 -21.26 5.19 -16.53
CA GLU A 324 -22.26 4.99 -15.48
C GLU A 324 -21.67 5.38 -14.14
N VAL A 325 -22.53 5.66 -13.16
CA VAL A 325 -22.15 5.85 -11.75
C VAL A 325 -22.98 4.93 -10.88
N SER A 326 -22.47 4.56 -9.71
CA SER A 326 -23.24 3.81 -8.71
C SER A 326 -23.81 4.76 -7.67
N ILE A 327 -25.12 4.71 -7.43
CA ILE A 327 -25.79 5.45 -6.36
C ILE A 327 -26.54 4.42 -5.52
N ASN A 328 -26.25 4.38 -4.22
CA ASN A 328 -26.87 3.44 -3.27
C ASN A 328 -26.80 1.96 -3.76
N GLY A 329 -25.70 1.58 -4.44
CA GLY A 329 -25.48 0.22 -4.95
C GLY A 329 -26.12 -0.09 -6.31
N THR A 330 -26.80 0.87 -6.95
CA THR A 330 -27.39 0.70 -8.29
C THR A 330 -26.66 1.56 -9.32
N ARG A 331 -26.37 0.99 -10.50
CA ARG A 331 -25.72 1.69 -11.61
C ARG A 331 -26.72 2.50 -12.42
N TYR A 332 -26.38 3.75 -12.69
CA TYR A 332 -27.17 4.69 -13.48
C TYR A 332 -26.32 5.31 -14.60
N PRO A 333 -26.80 5.31 -15.86
CA PRO A 333 -26.04 5.86 -16.96
C PRO A 333 -26.04 7.38 -16.95
N GLN A 334 -24.89 7.96 -17.28
CA GLN A 334 -24.76 9.38 -17.52
C GLN A 334 -25.40 9.74 -18.88
N ILE A 335 -26.21 10.81 -18.88
CA ILE A 335 -26.96 11.27 -20.06
C ILE A 335 -26.68 12.73 -20.39
N GLY A 336 -26.66 13.05 -21.69
CA GLY A 336 -26.26 14.37 -22.18
C GLY A 336 -24.75 14.61 -22.03
N ARG A 337 -24.33 15.87 -22.06
CA ARG A 337 -22.92 16.25 -21.94
C ARG A 337 -22.47 16.43 -20.49
N VAL A 338 -21.24 16.00 -20.19
CA VAL A 338 -20.50 16.41 -19.00
C VAL A 338 -20.22 17.93 -19.09
N CYS A 339 -20.62 18.67 -18.07
CA CYS A 339 -20.43 20.12 -17.96
C CYS A 339 -19.20 20.44 -17.10
N MET A 340 -18.93 21.74 -16.91
CA MET A 340 -17.73 22.18 -16.18
C MET A 340 -17.71 21.69 -14.74
N ASP A 341 -18.86 21.65 -14.10
CA ASP A 341 -19.06 21.47 -12.66
C ASP A 341 -20.07 20.36 -12.31
N GLN A 342 -20.74 19.77 -13.30
CA GLN A 342 -21.80 18.78 -13.07
C GLN A 342 -22.09 17.93 -14.31
N PHE A 343 -22.78 16.81 -14.11
CA PHE A 343 -23.43 16.04 -15.17
C PHE A 343 -24.78 15.47 -14.70
N VAL A 344 -25.55 14.90 -15.63
CA VAL A 344 -26.88 14.35 -15.36
C VAL A 344 -26.86 12.83 -15.55
N VAL A 345 -27.51 12.10 -14.66
CA VAL A 345 -27.72 10.64 -14.77
C VAL A 345 -29.21 10.32 -14.90
N ASN A 346 -29.51 9.25 -15.61
CA ASN A 346 -30.86 8.72 -15.79
C ASN A 346 -31.20 7.75 -14.64
N LEU A 347 -32.26 8.04 -13.88
CA LEU A 347 -32.74 7.20 -12.77
C LEU A 347 -33.89 6.26 -13.17
N GLY A 348 -34.32 6.29 -14.44
CA GLY A 348 -35.42 5.49 -14.96
C GLY A 348 -36.73 6.27 -15.10
N ASP A 349 -37.83 5.55 -15.27
CA ASP A 349 -39.17 6.09 -15.55
C ASP A 349 -39.67 6.96 -14.40
N ALA A 350 -40.33 8.08 -14.71
CA ALA A 350 -40.81 9.00 -13.68
C ALA A 350 -41.82 8.35 -12.72
N ASP A 351 -42.64 7.42 -13.21
CA ASP A 351 -43.69 6.73 -12.45
C ASP A 351 -43.15 5.57 -11.59
N VAL A 352 -41.88 5.22 -11.74
CA VAL A 352 -41.20 4.18 -10.97
C VAL A 352 -40.19 4.84 -10.05
N GLU A 353 -40.40 4.72 -8.74
CA GLU A 353 -39.41 5.21 -7.79
C GLU A 353 -38.17 4.30 -7.85
N PRO A 354 -36.94 4.84 -8.01
CA PRO A 354 -35.74 4.03 -7.97
C PRO A 354 -35.67 3.28 -6.63
N ALA A 355 -35.27 2.01 -6.70
CA ALA A 355 -35.05 1.16 -5.54
C ALA A 355 -33.59 0.68 -5.56
N PRO A 356 -32.75 1.13 -4.60
CA PRO A 356 -33.06 2.05 -3.51
C PRO A 356 -33.33 3.50 -3.96
N HIS A 357 -34.05 4.24 -3.12
CA HIS A 357 -34.38 5.65 -3.36
C HIS A 357 -33.10 6.49 -3.51
N VAL A 358 -33.16 7.51 -4.38
CA VAL A 358 -32.06 8.44 -4.64
C VAL A 358 -32.49 9.84 -4.22
N ALA A 359 -31.81 10.41 -3.23
CA ALA A 359 -32.10 11.72 -2.66
C ALA A 359 -30.93 12.72 -2.85
N PRO A 360 -31.21 14.04 -2.86
CA PRO A 360 -30.17 15.04 -2.72
C PRO A 360 -29.30 14.79 -1.48
N GLY A 361 -27.99 14.85 -1.67
CA GLY A 361 -27.03 14.48 -0.64
C GLY A 361 -26.56 13.03 -0.73
N ASP A 362 -27.18 12.14 -1.50
CA ASP A 362 -26.61 10.80 -1.69
C ASP A 362 -25.28 10.86 -2.46
N TRP A 363 -24.43 9.85 -2.27
CA TRP A 363 -23.17 9.73 -2.99
C TRP A 363 -23.37 8.95 -4.29
N ALA A 364 -22.96 9.55 -5.40
CA ALA A 364 -22.70 8.86 -6.65
C ALA A 364 -21.21 8.51 -6.72
N VAL A 365 -20.89 7.21 -6.75
CA VAL A 365 -19.54 6.69 -6.98
C VAL A 365 -19.27 6.66 -8.47
N ILE A 366 -18.29 7.45 -8.90
CA ILE A 366 -17.84 7.52 -10.29
C ILE A 366 -16.93 6.32 -10.58
N PHE A 367 -15.98 6.04 -9.69
CA PHE A 367 -15.22 4.80 -9.69
C PHE A 367 -14.75 4.45 -8.26
N GLY A 368 -14.46 3.17 -8.03
CA GLY A 368 -13.92 2.64 -6.77
C GLY A 368 -14.91 1.74 -6.05
N ASP A 369 -14.84 1.73 -4.72
CA ASP A 369 -15.63 0.84 -3.87
C ASP A 369 -17.14 0.95 -4.16
N SER A 370 -17.79 -0.20 -4.34
CA SER A 370 -19.22 -0.32 -4.63
C SER A 370 -19.69 0.41 -5.91
N GLY A 371 -18.78 0.68 -6.87
CA GLY A 371 -19.08 1.34 -8.15
C GLY A 371 -18.34 0.73 -9.34
N PRO A 372 -18.30 1.45 -10.48
CA PRO A 372 -17.42 1.10 -11.60
C PRO A 372 -15.96 1.02 -11.17
N THR A 373 -15.16 0.16 -11.80
CA THR A 373 -13.72 0.17 -11.56
C THR A 373 -13.06 1.34 -12.30
N VAL A 374 -11.84 1.69 -11.91
CA VAL A 374 -11.08 2.73 -12.63
C VAL A 374 -10.71 2.30 -14.04
N GLU A 375 -10.51 1.00 -14.25
CA GLU A 375 -10.26 0.37 -15.55
C GLU A 375 -11.49 0.46 -16.46
N GLU A 376 -12.70 0.19 -15.94
CA GLU A 376 -13.95 0.36 -16.70
C GLU A 376 -14.10 1.82 -17.19
N VAL A 377 -13.80 2.80 -16.33
CA VAL A 377 -13.86 4.21 -16.70
C VAL A 377 -12.77 4.56 -17.73
N ALA A 378 -11.57 4.01 -17.59
CA ALA A 378 -10.47 4.23 -18.51
C ALA A 378 -10.78 3.68 -19.91
N GLU A 379 -11.31 2.46 -19.99
CA GLU A 379 -11.73 1.83 -21.26
C GLU A 379 -12.77 2.70 -21.98
N ARG A 380 -13.79 3.16 -21.24
CA ARG A 380 -14.83 4.03 -21.83
C ARG A 380 -14.32 5.42 -22.21
N ALA A 381 -13.23 5.88 -21.61
CA ALA A 381 -12.56 7.13 -21.93
C ALA A 381 -11.51 7.00 -23.06
N ASP A 382 -11.28 5.79 -23.58
CA ASP A 382 -10.19 5.48 -24.53
C ASP A 382 -8.82 5.88 -23.98
N THR A 383 -8.55 5.49 -22.74
CA THR A 383 -7.29 5.78 -22.03
C THR A 383 -6.95 4.67 -21.04
N ILE A 384 -5.97 4.92 -20.18
CA ILE A 384 -5.46 4.01 -19.15
C ILE A 384 -5.84 4.48 -17.75
N ALA A 385 -5.98 3.54 -16.81
CA ALA A 385 -6.31 3.81 -15.41
C ALA A 385 -5.35 4.82 -14.74
N TYR A 386 -4.09 4.87 -15.18
CA TYR A 386 -3.10 5.86 -14.74
C TYR A 386 -3.60 7.29 -14.92
N GLU A 387 -4.19 7.59 -16.08
CA GLU A 387 -4.69 8.92 -16.38
C GLU A 387 -5.90 9.22 -15.48
N ILE A 388 -6.87 8.30 -15.42
CA ILE A 388 -8.09 8.45 -14.60
C ILE A 388 -7.76 8.73 -13.12
N LEU A 389 -6.82 7.99 -12.52
CA LEU A 389 -6.39 8.23 -11.14
C LEU A 389 -5.81 9.64 -10.92
N THR A 390 -5.10 10.18 -11.91
CA THR A 390 -4.48 11.51 -11.83
C THR A 390 -5.41 12.67 -12.19
N MET A 391 -6.62 12.40 -12.67
CA MET A 391 -7.56 13.42 -13.11
C MET A 391 -8.24 14.25 -12.01
N PRO A 392 -8.67 13.69 -10.86
CA PRO A 392 -9.40 14.44 -9.83
C PRO A 392 -8.62 15.68 -9.37
N ARG A 393 -9.25 16.84 -9.41
CA ARG A 393 -8.61 18.14 -9.17
C ARG A 393 -9.65 19.19 -8.80
N GLY A 394 -9.22 20.44 -8.68
CA GLY A 394 -10.13 21.56 -8.49
C GLY A 394 -10.84 21.47 -7.14
N ARG A 395 -12.15 21.18 -7.17
CA ARG A 395 -13.00 21.18 -5.96
C ARG A 395 -13.05 19.84 -5.24
N VAL A 396 -12.46 18.79 -5.80
CA VAL A 396 -12.44 17.47 -5.20
C VAL A 396 -11.56 17.47 -3.95
N GLN A 397 -12.15 17.12 -2.80
CA GLN A 397 -11.40 17.01 -1.54
C GLN A 397 -10.85 15.60 -1.36
N ARG A 398 -9.66 15.47 -0.76
CA ARG A 398 -9.11 14.17 -0.35
C ARG A 398 -9.51 13.84 1.07
N ARG A 399 -9.97 12.61 1.28
CA ARG A 399 -10.21 12.03 2.60
C ARG A 399 -9.49 10.70 2.71
N TYR A 400 -8.72 10.52 3.77
CA TYR A 400 -8.01 9.28 4.06
C TYR A 400 -8.84 8.40 4.98
N VAL A 401 -8.89 7.12 4.68
CA VAL A 401 -9.44 6.08 5.54
C VAL A 401 -8.40 5.01 5.79
N GLU A 402 -8.49 4.44 6.97
CA GLU A 402 -7.86 3.19 7.35
C GLU A 402 -9.04 2.21 7.55
N ALA A 403 -8.82 0.91 7.42
CA ALA A 403 -9.83 -0.07 7.79
C ALA A 403 -10.31 0.27 9.21
N PRO A 404 -11.62 0.22 9.48
CA PRO A 404 -12.12 0.50 10.81
C PRO A 404 -11.37 -0.42 11.77
N GLY A 405 -10.58 0.20 12.67
CA GLY A 405 -9.86 -0.54 13.69
C GLY A 405 -10.87 -1.36 14.47
N VAL A 406 -10.64 -2.66 14.55
CA VAL A 406 -11.48 -3.52 15.35
C VAL A 406 -11.22 -3.18 16.81
N ASP A 407 -12.29 -2.81 17.52
CA ASP A 407 -12.22 -2.56 18.95
C ASP A 407 -12.11 -3.89 19.70
N PHE A 408 -10.91 -4.20 20.16
CA PHE A 408 -10.63 -5.37 20.96
C PHE A 408 -10.87 -5.14 22.47
N SER A 409 -11.31 -3.95 22.90
CA SER A 409 -11.45 -3.65 24.34
C SER A 409 -12.65 -4.34 25.00
N GLY A 410 -13.71 -4.59 24.24
CA GLY A 410 -14.92 -5.30 24.69
C GLY A 410 -15.08 -6.67 24.05
N ALA A 411 -16.04 -7.46 24.55
CA ALA A 411 -16.41 -8.73 23.94
C ALA A 411 -17.12 -8.48 22.60
N SER A 412 -16.62 -9.08 21.51
CA SER A 412 -17.15 -8.89 20.16
C SER A 412 -16.67 -10.01 19.23
N SER A 413 -17.01 -9.91 17.95
CA SER A 413 -16.59 -10.84 16.92
C SER A 413 -16.35 -10.18 15.57
N ALA A 414 -15.45 -10.75 14.76
CA ALA A 414 -15.20 -10.35 13.37
C ALA A 414 -15.13 -11.59 12.47
N VAL A 415 -15.44 -11.41 11.19
CA VAL A 415 -15.31 -12.46 10.17
C VAL A 415 -14.08 -12.19 9.32
N ALA A 416 -13.26 -13.22 9.12
CA ALA A 416 -12.17 -13.24 8.15
C ALA A 416 -12.50 -14.27 7.07
N ASN A 417 -12.67 -13.79 5.83
CA ASN A 417 -12.94 -14.62 4.66
C ASN A 417 -11.67 -15.22 4.07
N THR A 418 -10.51 -14.63 4.39
CA THR A 418 -9.21 -15.08 3.89
C THR A 418 -8.17 -15.19 5.00
N ALA A 419 -7.12 -15.98 4.77
CA ALA A 419 -5.98 -16.06 5.68
C ALA A 419 -5.25 -14.70 5.82
N GLU A 420 -5.35 -13.82 4.83
CA GLU A 420 -4.79 -12.48 4.89
C GLU A 420 -5.62 -11.54 5.77
N GLU A 421 -6.95 -11.59 5.68
CA GLU A 421 -7.85 -10.90 6.62
C GLU A 421 -7.62 -11.37 8.05
N MET A 422 -7.43 -12.67 8.26
CA MET A 422 -7.11 -13.23 9.58
C MET A 422 -5.80 -12.66 10.14
N ARG A 423 -4.77 -12.50 9.31
CA ARG A 423 -3.51 -11.87 9.71
C ARG A 423 -3.68 -10.39 9.98
N ALA A 424 -4.49 -9.68 9.19
CA ALA A 424 -4.77 -8.26 9.40
C ALA A 424 -5.50 -8.02 10.74
N LEU A 425 -6.50 -8.83 11.08
CA LEU A 425 -7.15 -8.81 12.39
C LEU A 425 -6.15 -9.09 13.51
N GLY A 426 -5.28 -10.09 13.32
CA GLY A 426 -4.20 -10.39 14.27
C GLY A 426 -3.23 -9.22 14.44
N GLU A 427 -2.85 -8.55 13.35
CA GLU A 427 -1.95 -7.39 13.40
C GLU A 427 -2.60 -6.21 14.16
N GLN A 428 -3.88 -5.95 13.92
CA GLN A 428 -4.62 -4.94 14.67
C GLN A 428 -4.68 -5.29 16.16
N LEU A 429 -4.99 -6.54 16.50
CA LEU A 429 -5.00 -7.02 17.88
C LEU A 429 -3.62 -6.87 18.52
N GLY A 430 -2.56 -7.34 17.84
CA GLY A 430 -1.19 -7.30 18.34
C GLY A 430 -0.72 -5.89 18.72
N LYS A 431 -1.16 -4.86 17.98
CA LYS A 431 -0.87 -3.45 18.28
C LYS A 431 -1.50 -2.95 19.59
N THR A 432 -2.51 -3.65 20.12
CA THR A 432 -3.20 -3.30 21.37
C THR A 432 -2.67 -4.05 22.59
N LEU A 433 -1.96 -5.16 22.40
CA LEU A 433 -1.49 -6.03 23.47
C LEU A 433 -0.26 -5.44 24.19
N LYS A 434 -0.13 -5.72 25.48
CA LYS A 434 0.99 -5.28 26.32
C LYS A 434 1.73 -6.48 26.91
N ALA A 435 2.99 -6.28 27.28
CA ALA A 435 3.77 -7.27 28.02
C ALA A 435 2.98 -7.77 29.24
N GLY A 436 3.05 -9.06 29.52
CA GLY A 436 2.25 -9.75 30.53
C GLY A 436 0.85 -10.15 30.08
N THR A 437 0.39 -9.80 28.87
CA THR A 437 -0.93 -10.26 28.37
C THR A 437 -0.87 -11.73 27.93
N VAL A 438 -1.87 -12.52 28.34
CA VAL A 438 -2.07 -13.90 27.84
C VAL A 438 -3.25 -13.91 26.85
N VAL A 439 -3.00 -14.39 25.64
CA VAL A 439 -4.01 -14.61 24.61
C VAL A 439 -4.24 -16.10 24.45
N VAL A 440 -5.45 -16.55 24.78
CA VAL A 440 -5.86 -17.94 24.68
C VAL A 440 -6.58 -18.15 23.34
N LEU A 441 -6.10 -19.09 22.52
CA LEU A 441 -6.69 -19.40 21.21
C LEU A 441 -7.38 -20.77 21.24
N THR A 442 -8.70 -20.77 21.10
CA THR A 442 -9.54 -21.98 21.07
C THR A 442 -10.16 -22.16 19.69
N GLY A 443 -10.22 -23.39 19.18
CA GLY A 443 -10.89 -23.71 17.91
C GLY A 443 -10.33 -24.96 17.27
N ALA A 444 -11.09 -25.60 16.39
CA ALA A 444 -10.72 -26.86 15.74
C ALA A 444 -9.35 -26.81 15.01
N LEU A 445 -8.80 -27.98 14.68
CA LEU A 445 -7.62 -28.05 13.80
C LEU A 445 -7.92 -27.34 12.47
N GLY A 446 -7.02 -26.47 12.02
CA GLY A 446 -7.23 -25.67 10.80
C GLY A 446 -8.18 -24.48 10.95
N ALA A 447 -8.64 -24.14 12.17
CA ALA A 447 -9.48 -22.97 12.42
C ALA A 447 -8.75 -21.62 12.21
N GLY A 448 -7.42 -21.62 12.09
CA GLY A 448 -6.62 -20.42 11.80
C GLY A 448 -5.80 -19.87 12.96
N LYS A 449 -5.66 -20.60 14.08
CA LYS A 449 -4.91 -20.18 15.29
C LYS A 449 -3.52 -19.63 14.97
N THR A 450 -2.66 -20.44 14.36
CA THR A 450 -1.31 -20.01 13.97
C THR A 450 -1.34 -18.84 12.96
N THR A 451 -2.33 -18.77 12.06
CA THR A 451 -2.47 -17.64 11.12
C THR A 451 -2.77 -16.34 11.86
N LEU A 452 -3.65 -16.37 12.86
CA LEU A 452 -3.89 -15.24 13.74
C LEU A 452 -2.64 -14.87 14.54
N THR A 453 -1.92 -15.86 15.10
CA THR A 453 -0.67 -15.61 15.84
C THR A 453 0.40 -14.95 14.98
N GLN A 454 0.50 -15.31 13.69
CA GLN A 454 1.38 -14.62 12.75
C GLN A 454 1.02 -13.14 12.61
N GLY A 455 -0.27 -12.81 12.57
CA GLY A 455 -0.76 -11.43 12.58
C GLY A 455 -0.40 -10.72 13.88
N ILE A 456 -0.68 -11.34 15.04
CA ILE A 456 -0.34 -10.79 16.37
C ILE A 456 1.15 -10.47 16.47
N ALA A 457 2.00 -11.40 16.03
CA ALA A 457 3.44 -11.22 15.98
C ALA A 457 3.87 -10.02 15.12
N GLN A 458 3.22 -9.84 13.96
CA GLN A 458 3.45 -8.69 13.10
C GLN A 458 3.02 -7.38 13.79
N GLY A 459 1.88 -7.39 14.50
CA GLY A 459 1.39 -6.23 15.26
C GLY A 459 2.30 -5.85 16.43
N LEU A 460 2.90 -6.84 17.11
CA LEU A 460 3.90 -6.64 18.16
C LEU A 460 5.28 -6.24 17.63
N GLY A 461 5.52 -6.40 16.32
CA GLY A 461 6.81 -6.11 15.70
C GLY A 461 7.93 -7.08 16.10
N VAL A 462 7.62 -8.34 16.44
CA VAL A 462 8.66 -9.32 16.85
C VAL A 462 9.51 -9.79 15.66
N ARG A 463 10.74 -10.25 15.94
CA ARG A 463 11.70 -10.66 14.91
C ARG A 463 11.49 -12.10 14.44
N GLY A 464 11.70 -12.32 13.15
CA GLY A 464 11.72 -13.65 12.54
C GLY A 464 10.34 -14.17 12.14
N ARG A 465 10.32 -15.36 11.54
CA ARG A 465 9.08 -16.00 11.07
C ARG A 465 8.40 -16.77 12.20
N VAL A 466 7.12 -16.51 12.42
CA VAL A 466 6.28 -17.28 13.34
C VAL A 466 5.73 -18.51 12.63
N GLN A 467 5.97 -19.68 13.23
CA GLN A 467 5.49 -20.98 12.77
C GLN A 467 4.77 -21.65 13.92
N SER A 468 3.88 -22.60 13.61
CA SER A 468 3.17 -23.33 14.65
C SER A 468 4.16 -24.06 15.58
N PRO A 469 4.00 -23.95 16.92
CA PRO A 469 4.86 -24.59 17.88
C PRO A 469 4.52 -26.07 18.08
N THR A 470 3.61 -26.68 17.32
CA THR A 470 3.13 -28.08 17.52
C THR A 470 4.23 -29.10 17.82
N PHE A 471 5.40 -29.00 17.18
CA PHE A 471 6.53 -29.92 17.42
C PHE A 471 7.56 -29.41 18.43
N THR A 472 7.66 -28.09 18.63
CA THR A 472 8.63 -27.48 19.55
C THR A 472 8.02 -27.16 20.91
N ILE A 473 6.71 -27.35 21.06
CA ILE A 473 5.86 -27.06 22.24
C ILE A 473 5.78 -25.56 22.55
N VAL A 474 6.91 -24.86 22.63
CA VAL A 474 7.01 -23.42 22.84
C VAL A 474 8.02 -22.80 21.87
N ARG A 475 7.78 -21.55 21.44
CA ARG A 475 8.72 -20.72 20.69
C ARG A 475 8.73 -19.30 21.21
N THR A 476 9.94 -18.79 21.45
CA THR A 476 10.14 -17.40 21.88
C THR A 476 10.60 -16.54 20.71
N HIS A 477 9.96 -15.40 20.54
CA HIS A 477 10.24 -14.41 19.50
C HIS A 477 10.63 -13.09 20.15
N LYS A 478 11.85 -12.63 19.86
CA LYS A 478 12.40 -11.40 20.46
C LYS A 478 11.72 -10.15 19.90
N PRO A 479 11.59 -9.08 20.70
CA PRO A 479 11.05 -7.81 20.21
C PRO A 479 11.88 -7.22 19.08
N GLY A 480 11.22 -6.50 18.18
CA GLY A 480 11.85 -5.77 17.08
C GLY A 480 12.68 -4.59 17.57
N GLU A 481 12.18 -3.90 18.60
CA GLU A 481 12.71 -2.65 19.14
C GLU A 481 12.93 -2.75 20.66
N PRO A 482 13.90 -2.00 21.22
CA PRO A 482 14.10 -1.94 22.67
C PRO A 482 12.86 -1.42 23.41
N GLY A 483 12.41 -2.13 24.44
CA GLY A 483 11.25 -1.75 25.27
C GLY A 483 9.89 -2.20 24.71
N ALA A 484 9.84 -2.82 23.53
CA ALA A 484 8.64 -3.49 23.03
C ALA A 484 8.51 -4.90 23.62
N PRO A 485 7.28 -5.44 23.74
CA PRO A 485 7.07 -6.82 24.21
C PRO A 485 7.61 -7.85 23.21
N GLY A 486 8.19 -8.94 23.73
CA GLY A 486 8.41 -10.15 22.94
C GLY A 486 7.12 -10.98 22.76
N LEU A 487 7.22 -12.11 22.07
CA LEU A 487 6.12 -13.07 21.92
C LEU A 487 6.57 -14.46 22.34
N LEU A 488 5.83 -15.10 23.24
CA LEU A 488 5.96 -16.50 23.58
C LEU A 488 4.76 -17.25 22.99
N HIS A 489 5.00 -18.05 21.94
CA HIS A 489 3.97 -18.81 21.24
C HIS A 489 4.05 -20.27 21.67
N MET A 490 3.01 -20.78 22.32
CA MET A 490 2.97 -22.16 22.84
C MET A 490 1.77 -22.96 22.35
N ASP A 491 1.92 -24.28 22.37
CA ASP A 491 0.84 -25.26 22.26
C ASP A 491 0.60 -25.86 23.67
N ALA A 492 -0.42 -25.36 24.36
CA ALA A 492 -0.67 -25.70 25.76
C ALA A 492 -1.07 -27.17 25.94
N TYR A 493 -1.79 -27.73 24.96
CA TYR A 493 -2.17 -29.14 24.92
C TYR A 493 -0.93 -30.04 24.97
N ARG A 494 0.12 -29.70 24.21
CA ARG A 494 1.39 -30.45 24.21
C ARG A 494 2.28 -30.14 25.41
N LEU A 495 2.18 -28.94 25.98
CA LEU A 495 2.99 -28.53 27.13
C LEU A 495 2.68 -29.37 28.38
N LEU A 496 1.39 -29.62 28.65
CA LEU A 496 0.98 -30.38 29.85
C LEU A 496 0.80 -31.89 29.59
N GLY A 497 0.81 -32.32 28.33
CA GLY A 497 0.66 -33.73 27.94
C GLY A 497 -0.79 -34.19 27.77
N GLU A 498 -0.99 -35.26 27.00
CA GLU A 498 -2.32 -35.78 26.63
C GLU A 498 -3.14 -36.23 27.84
N ASP A 499 -2.48 -36.84 28.84
CA ASP A 499 -3.12 -37.31 30.08
C ASP A 499 -3.73 -36.16 30.91
N VAL A 500 -3.08 -34.98 30.92
CA VAL A 500 -3.58 -33.80 31.64
C VAL A 500 -4.78 -33.21 30.90
N ALA A 501 -4.72 -33.10 29.58
CA ALA A 501 -5.81 -32.56 28.77
C ALA A 501 -7.09 -33.41 28.84
N GLU A 502 -6.98 -34.75 28.84
CA GLU A 502 -8.13 -35.64 29.02
C GLU A 502 -8.75 -35.55 30.42
N SER A 503 -7.99 -35.09 31.42
CA SER A 503 -8.43 -34.97 32.81
C SER A 503 -9.08 -33.62 33.16
N ILE A 504 -8.94 -32.59 32.30
CA ILE A 504 -9.53 -31.27 32.52
C ILE A 504 -11.00 -31.31 32.08
N GLU A 505 -11.92 -31.28 33.05
CA GLU A 505 -13.34 -31.14 32.77
C GLU A 505 -13.64 -29.74 32.16
N PRO A 506 -14.60 -29.63 31.22
CA PRO A 506 -15.00 -28.34 30.68
C PRO A 506 -15.39 -27.34 31.79
N GLY A 507 -14.68 -26.21 31.85
CA GLY A 507 -14.88 -25.19 32.88
C GLY A 507 -14.02 -25.36 34.15
N THR A 508 -13.10 -26.33 34.16
CA THR A 508 -12.08 -26.48 35.21
C THR A 508 -10.71 -26.02 34.69
N TYR A 509 -9.84 -25.60 35.62
CA TYR A 509 -8.49 -25.16 35.30
C TYR A 509 -7.47 -26.23 35.70
N ALA A 510 -6.44 -26.44 34.89
CA ALA A 510 -5.25 -27.19 35.26
C ALA A 510 -4.60 -26.58 36.51
N ASP A 511 -3.93 -27.42 37.29
CA ASP A 511 -3.17 -26.97 38.47
C ASP A 511 -2.19 -25.85 38.05
N PRO A 512 -2.29 -24.63 38.63
CA PRO A 512 -1.39 -23.53 38.35
C PRO A 512 0.08 -23.89 38.43
N ASP A 513 0.44 -24.71 39.41
CA ASP A 513 1.82 -25.12 39.65
C ASP A 513 2.33 -26.02 38.50
N ALA A 514 1.48 -26.83 37.89
CA ALA A 514 1.89 -27.72 36.78
C ALA A 514 2.29 -26.97 35.51
N VAL A 515 1.65 -25.83 35.22
CA VAL A 515 1.98 -25.01 34.04
C VAL A 515 3.25 -24.20 34.28
N LEU A 516 3.41 -23.68 35.50
CA LEU A 516 4.64 -23.00 35.90
C LEU A 516 5.82 -23.98 35.92
N ASP A 517 5.67 -25.16 36.51
CA ASP A 517 6.69 -26.21 36.52
C ASP A 517 7.13 -26.59 35.10
N ALA A 518 6.17 -26.72 34.17
CA ALA A 518 6.46 -27.02 32.77
C ALA A 518 7.27 -25.89 32.09
N LEU A 519 6.96 -24.62 32.38
CA LEU A 519 7.69 -23.47 31.84
C LEU A 519 9.06 -23.28 32.50
N GLU A 520 9.17 -23.48 33.82
CA GLU A 520 10.43 -23.48 34.57
C GLU A 520 11.37 -24.57 34.04
N SER A 521 10.84 -25.77 33.73
CA SER A 521 11.66 -26.84 33.13
C SER A 521 12.26 -26.49 31.76
N LEU A 522 11.74 -25.44 31.12
CA LEU A 522 12.19 -24.90 29.84
C LEU A 522 12.96 -23.58 29.98
N ASP A 523 13.22 -23.11 31.21
CA ASP A 523 13.83 -21.81 31.54
C ASP A 523 13.07 -20.59 30.93
N LEU A 524 11.73 -20.62 30.95
CA LEU A 524 10.88 -19.58 30.31
C LEU A 524 10.06 -18.71 31.28
N ASP A 525 10.10 -19.01 32.58
CA ASP A 525 9.38 -18.31 33.64
C ASP A 525 9.83 -16.83 33.79
N ALA A 526 11.12 -16.56 33.64
CA ALA A 526 11.70 -15.23 33.74
C ALA A 526 11.29 -14.28 32.59
N ASP A 527 10.87 -14.82 31.44
CA ASP A 527 10.55 -14.03 30.23
C ASP A 527 9.06 -13.63 30.16
N LEU A 528 8.20 -14.15 31.04
CA LEU A 528 6.74 -13.97 30.96
C LEU A 528 6.29 -12.51 31.15
N GLN A 529 6.99 -11.74 31.99
CA GLN A 529 6.61 -10.35 32.29
C GLN A 529 6.91 -9.39 31.13
N ASP A 530 7.90 -9.72 30.29
CA ASP A 530 8.34 -8.90 29.16
C ASP A 530 7.78 -9.38 27.81
N THR A 531 6.92 -10.40 27.83
CA THR A 531 6.34 -11.01 26.62
C THR A 531 4.82 -10.97 26.62
N VAL A 532 4.24 -11.03 25.43
CA VAL A 532 2.85 -11.47 25.23
C VAL A 532 2.88 -12.98 25.05
N VAL A 533 2.05 -13.70 25.80
CA VAL A 533 1.89 -15.15 25.65
C VAL A 533 0.72 -15.42 24.71
N VAL A 534 0.94 -16.19 23.66
CA VAL A 534 -0.14 -16.70 22.80
C VAL A 534 -0.16 -18.23 22.92
N ALA A 535 -1.21 -18.75 23.54
CA ALA A 535 -1.38 -20.17 23.79
C ALA A 535 -2.46 -20.77 22.89
N GLU A 536 -2.05 -21.65 21.97
CA GLU A 536 -3.00 -22.50 21.24
C GLU A 536 -3.52 -23.59 22.17
N TRP A 537 -4.84 -23.79 22.17
CA TRP A 537 -5.53 -24.76 23.03
C TRP A 537 -5.33 -24.51 24.53
N GLY A 538 -5.13 -23.26 24.93
CA GLY A 538 -4.80 -22.90 26.32
C GLY A 538 -5.98 -22.71 27.27
N ARG A 539 -7.24 -22.88 26.82
CA ARG A 539 -8.40 -22.62 27.67
C ARG A 539 -8.45 -23.63 28.82
N GLY A 540 -8.55 -23.13 30.04
CA GLY A 540 -8.47 -23.91 31.26
C GLY A 540 -7.04 -24.28 31.64
N MET A 541 -6.00 -23.74 31.00
CA MET A 541 -4.61 -24.18 31.23
C MET A 541 -3.67 -23.01 31.54
N VAL A 542 -3.83 -21.85 30.91
CA VAL A 542 -2.82 -20.78 30.96
C VAL A 542 -3.33 -19.46 31.53
N GLU A 543 -4.61 -19.38 31.90
CA GLU A 543 -5.23 -18.16 32.39
C GLU A 543 -4.67 -17.70 33.74
N GLN A 544 -4.08 -18.61 34.53
CA GLN A 544 -3.36 -18.25 35.75
C GLN A 544 -2.02 -17.53 35.50
N LEU A 545 -1.46 -17.59 34.28
CA LEU A 545 -0.17 -16.97 33.99
C LEU A 545 -0.23 -15.43 34.00
N SER A 546 -1.44 -14.85 33.99
CA SER A 546 -1.61 -13.40 33.99
C SER A 546 -2.94 -12.96 34.60
N ASP A 547 -2.93 -11.74 35.16
CA ASP A 547 -4.14 -11.01 35.53
C ASP A 547 -4.84 -10.38 34.33
N THR A 548 -4.23 -10.41 33.13
CA THR A 548 -4.72 -9.83 31.87
C THR A 548 -4.82 -10.91 30.81
N VAL A 549 -6.04 -11.43 30.59
CA VAL A 549 -6.29 -12.61 29.76
C VAL A 549 -7.39 -12.32 28.74
N LEU A 550 -7.05 -12.49 27.46
CA LEU A 550 -7.96 -12.41 26.32
C LEU A 550 -8.23 -13.81 25.79
N ASP A 551 -9.48 -14.26 25.85
CA ASP A 551 -9.89 -15.51 25.24
C ASP A 551 -10.43 -15.24 23.83
N ILE A 552 -9.95 -16.01 22.86
CA ILE A 552 -10.35 -15.92 21.46
C ILE A 552 -10.80 -17.29 20.95
N THR A 553 -12.05 -17.37 20.52
CA THR A 553 -12.64 -18.54 19.88
C THR A 553 -12.69 -18.37 18.36
N LEU A 554 -12.09 -19.32 17.65
CA LEU A 554 -12.06 -19.43 16.20
C LEU A 554 -13.03 -20.51 15.73
N THR A 555 -14.05 -20.13 14.98
CA THR A 555 -15.00 -21.06 14.36
C THR A 555 -14.88 -21.05 12.84
N ARG A 556 -14.98 -22.23 12.23
CA ARG A 556 -15.03 -22.42 10.78
C ARG A 556 -16.49 -22.41 10.32
N GLY A 557 -16.80 -21.63 9.29
CA GLY A 557 -18.14 -21.65 8.68
C GLY A 557 -18.40 -22.96 7.93
N ASP A 558 -19.67 -23.37 7.93
CA ASP A 558 -20.16 -24.53 7.18
C ASP A 558 -20.57 -24.09 5.75
N GLY A 559 -19.62 -24.10 4.81
CA GLY A 559 -19.85 -23.71 3.41
C GLY A 559 -18.60 -23.89 2.52
N GLU A 560 -18.77 -23.78 1.20
CA GLU A 560 -17.66 -23.80 0.23
C GLU A 560 -16.72 -22.59 0.38
N ASP A 561 -17.24 -21.47 0.92
CA ASP A 561 -16.45 -20.32 1.30
C ASP A 561 -15.86 -20.51 2.71
N GLU A 562 -14.53 -20.63 2.78
CA GLU A 562 -13.76 -20.89 4.00
C GLU A 562 -13.72 -19.70 5.01
N ALA A 563 -14.82 -19.01 5.25
CA ALA A 563 -14.88 -17.95 6.26
C ALA A 563 -14.56 -18.50 7.67
N ARG A 564 -13.86 -17.68 8.47
CA ARG A 564 -13.56 -17.92 9.87
C ARG A 564 -14.13 -16.80 10.71
N THR A 565 -14.88 -17.13 11.75
CA THR A 565 -15.32 -16.15 12.74
C THR A 565 -14.35 -16.15 13.91
N LEU A 566 -13.91 -14.96 14.27
CA LEU A 566 -13.08 -14.69 15.44
C LEU A 566 -13.96 -14.02 16.49
N ALA A 567 -14.27 -14.70 17.59
CA ALA A 567 -14.96 -14.09 18.73
C ALA A 567 -13.97 -13.93 19.89
N TRP A 568 -13.96 -12.80 20.57
CA TRP A 568 -13.04 -12.54 21.67
C TRP A 568 -13.74 -11.94 22.88
N GLU A 569 -13.19 -12.20 24.07
CA GLU A 569 -13.61 -11.60 25.34
C GLU A 569 -12.45 -11.53 26.33
N TRP A 570 -12.40 -10.46 27.12
CA TRP A 570 -11.44 -10.34 28.22
C TRP A 570 -11.97 -11.07 29.44
N VAL A 571 -11.36 -12.20 29.78
CA VAL A 571 -11.76 -13.02 30.93
C VAL A 571 -11.06 -12.60 32.23
N ARG A 572 -9.93 -11.86 32.14
CA ARG A 572 -9.27 -11.19 33.28
C ARG A 572 -8.64 -9.86 32.84
N GLY A 573 -8.71 -8.84 33.70
CA GLY A 573 -7.91 -7.60 33.59
C GLY A 573 -7.94 -6.87 32.23
N GLY A 574 -9.11 -6.79 31.60
CA GLY A 574 -9.26 -6.11 30.29
C GLY A 574 -8.74 -4.67 30.29
N PRO A 575 -8.50 -4.08 29.10
CA PRO A 575 -8.01 -2.72 28.97
C PRO A 575 -8.98 -1.77 29.68
N GLN A 576 -8.56 -1.22 30.81
CA GLN A 576 -9.33 -0.20 31.51
C GLN A 576 -9.55 0.97 30.54
N SER A 577 -10.83 1.33 30.36
CA SER A 577 -11.29 2.48 29.57
C SER A 577 -10.57 3.77 29.95
#